data_AF-A0A2W5PRA4-F1
#
_entry.id   AF-A0A2W5PRA4-F1
#
_cell.length_a   1.000
_cell.length_b   1.000
_cell.length_c   1.000
_cell.angle_alpha   90.00
_cell.angle_beta   90.00
_cell.angle_gamma   90.00
#
_symmetry.space_group_name_H-M   'P 1'
#
loop_
_entity.id
_entity.type
_entity.pdbx_description
1 polymer ?
#
loop_
_entity_poly.entity_id
_entity_poly.type
_entity_poly.pdbx_seq_one_letter_code
_entity_poly.pdbx_strand_id
1 'polypeptide(L)' 'VTLTHGGAVLRIDRLVRRRGEGWWVLDYKSAGHPERDDSLIAQLQRYRDAVREAYPGDTVRAAFLTGQGELVEVE' A
#
# COMPACT_ATOMS: atom_id res chain seq x y z
N VAL A 1 3.67 8.09 6.26
CA VAL A 1 2.33 8.68 6.50
C VAL A 1 1.66 7.90 7.60
N THR A 2 1.03 8.57 8.56
CA THR A 2 0.32 7.90 9.66
C THR A 2 -1.17 7.92 9.38
N LEU A 3 -1.84 6.78 9.57
CA LEU A 3 -3.28 6.63 9.39
C LEU A 3 -3.86 5.83 10.56
N THR A 4 -5.00 6.24 11.09
CA THR A 4 -5.70 5.48 12.14
C THR A 4 -6.77 4.61 11.48
N HIS A 5 -6.78 3.32 11.79
CA HIS A 5 -7.75 2.36 11.26
C HIS A 5 -8.05 1.27 12.28
N GLY A 6 -9.33 0.99 12.54
CA GLY A 6 -9.76 -0.01 13.52
C GLY A 6 -9.21 0.21 14.95
N GLY A 7 -8.93 1.46 15.34
CA GLY A 7 -8.32 1.79 16.63
C GLY A 7 -6.79 1.60 16.69
N ALA A 8 -6.16 1.16 15.60
CA ALA A 8 -4.70 1.04 15.49
C ALA A 8 -4.11 2.20 14.68
N VAL A 9 -2.87 2.56 15.03
CA VAL A 9 -2.06 3.52 14.26
C VAL A 9 -1.22 2.75 13.24
N LEU A 10 -1.49 2.96 11.96
CA LEU A 10 -0.75 2.39 10.85
C LEU A 10 0.27 3.39 10.32
N ARG A 11 1.46 2.91 9.97
CA ARG A 11 2.49 3.69 9.30
C ARG A 11 2.68 3.15 7.89
N ILE A 12 2.22 3.95 6.93
CA ILE A 12 2.39 3.69 5.50
C ILE A 12 3.68 4.36 5.05
N ASP A 13 4.56 3.62 4.39
CA ASP A 13 5.83 4.13 3.89
C ASP A 13 5.62 5.31 2.91
N ARG A 14 4.76 5.11 1.91
CA ARG A 14 4.44 6.16 0.93
C ARG A 14 2.98 6.08 0.49
N LEU A 15 2.30 7.22 0.53
CA LEU A 15 0.95 7.41 -0.02
C LEU A 15 1.01 8.51 -1.09
N VAL A 16 0.54 8.23 -2.30
CA VAL A 16 0.61 9.16 -3.45
C VAL A 16 -0.77 9.31 -4.06
N ARG A 17 -1.21 10.54 -4.33
CA ARG A 17 -2.39 10.80 -5.15
C ARG A 17 -1.96 11.11 -6.58
N ARG A 18 -2.41 10.32 -7.55
CA ARG A 18 -2.25 10.61 -8.97
C ARG A 18 -3.55 11.19 -9.53
N ARG A 19 -3.43 12.31 -10.25
CA ARG A 19 -4.58 13.00 -10.84
C ARG A 19 -5.25 12.07 -11.86
N GLY A 20 -6.53 11.76 -11.65
CA GLY A 20 -7.32 10.90 -12.54
C GLY A 20 -7.14 9.38 -12.33
N GLU A 21 -6.18 8.94 -11.50
CA GLU A 21 -5.91 7.51 -11.24
C GLU A 21 -6.22 7.08 -9.80
N GLY A 22 -6.33 8.04 -8.87
CA GLY A 22 -6.63 7.79 -7.46
C GLY A 22 -5.38 7.69 -6.59
N TRP A 23 -5.45 6.86 -5.55
CA TRP A 23 -4.40 6.70 -4.54
C TRP A 23 -3.54 5.47 -4.78
N TRP A 24 -2.25 5.63 -4.49
CA TRP A 24 -1.26 4.57 -4.47
C TRP A 24 -0.67 4.44 -3.07
N VAL A 25 -0.81 3.25 -2.49
CA VAL A 25 -0.10 2.81 -1.28
C VAL A 25 1.16 2.07 -1.73
N LEU A 26 2.32 2.62 -1.41
CA LEU A 26 3.60 2.05 -1.82
C LEU A 26 4.43 1.68 -0.59
N ASP A 27 4.98 0.48 -0.61
CA ASP A 27 5.81 -0.07 0.47
C ASP A 27 7.15 -0.55 -0.10
N TYR A 28 8.26 -0.05 0.44
CA TYR A 28 9.59 -0.39 -0.07
C TYR A 28 10.13 -1.65 0.60
N LYS A 29 10.64 -2.59 -0.19
CA LYS A 29 11.29 -3.81 0.31
C LYS A 29 12.62 -4.00 -0.40
N SER A 30 13.68 -4.24 0.37
CA SER A 30 14.99 -4.62 -0.17
C SER A 30 14.98 -6.03 -0.76
N ALA A 31 14.07 -6.90 -0.31
CA ALA A 31 13.86 -8.22 -0.89
C ALA A 31 13.39 -8.09 -2.35
N GLY A 32 13.81 -9.04 -3.19
CA GLY A 32 13.44 -9.00 -4.62
C GLY A 32 12.08 -9.57 -4.97
N HIS A 33 11.50 -10.39 -4.09
CA HIS A 33 10.20 -11.00 -4.31
C HIS A 33 9.29 -10.87 -3.07
N PRO A 34 8.99 -9.65 -2.60
CA PRO A 34 8.12 -9.44 -1.43
C PRO A 34 6.70 -9.98 -1.66
N GLU A 35 6.26 -10.11 -2.90
CA GLU A 35 5.00 -10.74 -3.31
C GLU A 35 4.93 -12.26 -3.05
N ARG A 36 6.02 -12.88 -2.59
CA ARG A 36 6.02 -14.29 -2.15
C ARG A 36 5.84 -14.47 -0.65
N ASP A 37 5.75 -13.37 0.09
CA ASP A 37 5.52 -13.37 1.53
C ASP A 37 4.08 -12.97 1.83
N ASP A 38 3.26 -13.94 2.19
CA ASP A 38 1.84 -13.76 2.51
C ASP A 38 1.62 -12.73 3.64
N SER A 39 2.56 -12.61 4.57
CA SER A 39 2.46 -11.65 5.67
C SER A 39 2.63 -10.21 5.19
N LEU A 40 3.53 -10.00 4.23
CA LEU A 40 3.74 -8.69 3.59
C LEU A 40 2.54 -8.33 2.72
N ILE A 41 2.00 -9.28 1.95
CA ILE A 41 0.79 -9.07 1.16
C ILE A 41 -0.37 -8.66 2.08
N ALA A 42 -0.63 -9.44 3.14
CA ALA A 42 -1.71 -9.15 4.07
C ALA A 42 -1.53 -7.78 4.75
N GLN A 43 -0.30 -7.38 5.07
CA GLN A 43 -0.02 -6.05 5.61
C GLN A 43 -0.33 -4.94 4.62
N LEU A 44 0.10 -5.09 3.37
CA LEU A 44 -0.11 -4.09 2.33
C LEU A 44 -1.60 -3.96 1.96
N GLN A 45 -2.34 -5.08 1.96
CA GLN A 45 -3.80 -5.08 1.81
C GLN A 45 -4.49 -4.32 2.95
N ARG A 46 -4.08 -4.53 4.22
CA ARG A 46 -4.61 -3.74 5.35
C ARG A 46 -4.39 -2.24 5.17
N TYR A 47 -3.23 -1.83 4.65
CA TYR A 47 -2.96 -0.43 4.37
C TYR A 47 -3.88 0.11 3.25
N ARG A 48 -4.08 -0.67 2.19
CA ARG A 48 -4.98 -0.32 1.10
C ARG A 48 -6.40 -0.11 1.60
N ASP A 49 -6.92 -1.02 2.41
CA ASP A 49 -8.29 -0.96 2.90
C ASP A 49 -8.50 0.21 3.86
N ALA A 50 -7.51 0.48 4.72
CA ALA A 50 -7.54 1.67 5.57
C ALA A 50 -7.60 2.97 4.74
N VAL A 51 -6.85 3.06 3.64
CA VAL A 51 -6.87 4.23 2.75
C VAL A 51 -8.19 4.31 1.97
N ARG A 52 -8.76 3.17 1.54
CA ARG A 52 -10.09 3.13 0.90
C ARG A 52 -11.18 3.67 1.83
N GLU A 53 -11.14 3.30 3.11
CA GLU A 53 -12.07 3.81 4.11
C GLU A 53 -11.90 5.32 4.34
N ALA A 54 -10.65 5.80 4.37
CA ALA A 54 -10.35 7.22 4.56
C ALA A 54 -10.72 8.11 3.36
N TYR A 55 -10.71 7.55 2.14
CA TYR A 55 -11.01 8.27 0.89
C TYR A 55 -12.10 7.53 0.09
N PRO A 56 -13.34 7.51 0.59
CA PRO A 56 -14.43 6.79 -0.06
C PRO A 56 -14.68 7.35 -1.47
N GLY A 57 -14.77 6.46 -2.46
CA GLY A 57 -15.04 6.79 -3.86
C GLY A 57 -13.79 7.01 -4.72
N ASP A 58 -12.59 7.14 -4.14
CA ASP A 58 -11.35 7.12 -4.90
C ASP A 58 -10.90 5.66 -5.15
N THR A 59 -10.36 5.39 -6.35
CA THR A 59 -9.64 4.13 -6.60
C THR A 59 -8.38 4.10 -5.74
N VAL A 60 -8.13 2.98 -5.05
CA VAL A 60 -6.92 2.78 -4.25
C VAL A 60 -6.22 1.51 -4.71
N ARG A 61 -4.98 1.68 -5.16
CA ARG A 61 -4.03 0.63 -5.56
C ARG A 61 -2.93 0.50 -4.53
N ALA A 62 -2.36 -0.70 -4.43
CA ALA A 62 -1.24 -0.96 -3.54
C ALA A 62 -0.17 -1.79 -4.25
N ALA A 63 1.09 -1.45 -4.01
CA ALA A 63 2.21 -2.14 -4.63
C ALA A 63 3.47 -2.11 -3.76
N PHE A 64 4.29 -3.14 -3.92
CA PHE A 64 5.67 -3.13 -3.44
C PHE A 64 6.56 -2.38 -4.43
N LEU A 65 7.53 -1.63 -3.92
CA LEU A 65 8.70 -1.19 -4.66
C LEU A 65 9.89 -2.05 -4.21
N THR A 66 10.36 -2.94 -5.09
CA THR A 66 11.40 -3.92 -4.77
C THR A 66 12.80 -3.29 -4.80
N GLY A 67 13.79 -3.99 -4.25
CA GLY A 67 15.20 -3.58 -4.27
C GLY A 67 15.78 -3.47 -5.70
N GLN A 68 15.14 -4.12 -6.67
CA GLN A 68 15.47 -4.13 -8.09
C GLN A 68 14.82 -2.97 -8.85
N GLY A 69 14.00 -2.16 -8.16
CA GLY A 69 13.28 -1.03 -8.75
C GLY A 69 12.00 -1.45 -9.47
N GLU A 70 11.49 -2.66 -9.22
CA GLU A 70 10.23 -3.13 -9.80
C GLU A 70 9.05 -2.69 -8.95
N LEU A 71 7.94 -2.35 -9.61
CA LEU A 71 6.66 -2.07 -8.98
C LEU A 71 5.77 -3.30 -9.11
N VAL A 72 5.46 -3.96 -8.00
CA VAL A 72 4.65 -5.19 -7.98
C VAL A 72 3.32 -4.90 -7.29
N GLU A 73 2.24 -4.80 -8.07
CA GLU A 73 0.89 -4.60 -7.54
C GLU A 73 0.39 -5.83 -6.78
N VAL A 74 -0.36 -5.59 -5.70
CA VAL A 74 -1.06 -6.64 -4.94
C VAL A 74 -2.58 -6.48 -5.10
N GLU A 75 -3.24 -7.61 -5.36
CA GLU A 75 -4.70 -7.69 -5.48
C GLU A 75 -5.46 -7.59 -4.16
#